data_AF-A0A7J3D6B9-F1
#
_entry.id   AF-A0A7J3D6B9-F1
#
_cell.length_a   1.000
_cell.length_b   1.000
_cell.length_c   1.000
_cell.angle_alpha   90.00
_cell.angle_beta   90.00
_cell.angle_gamma   90.00
#
_symmetry.space_group_name_H-M   'P 1'
#
loop_
_entity.id
_entity.type
_entity.pdbx_description
1 polymer ?
#
loop_
_entity_poly.entity_id
_entity_poly.type
_entity_poly.pdbx_seq_one_letter_code
_entity_poly.pdbx_strand_id
1 'polypeptide(L)' 'CGGTIKDDHVELQGEHRYKVKEFLVANGFPESNIIVE' A
#
# COMPACT_ATOMS: atom_id res chain seq x y z
N CYS A 1 4.44 8.80 7.48
CA CYS A 1 3.23 9.62 7.27
C CYS A 1 2.18 9.21 8.29
N GLY A 2 1.19 10.07 8.56
CA GLY A 2 -0.02 9.64 9.24
C GLY A 2 -0.89 8.80 8.31
N GLY A 3 -1.75 7.97 8.90
CA GLY A 3 -2.72 7.16 8.16
C GLY A 3 -3.88 6.76 9.05
N THR A 4 -4.97 6.32 8.43
CA THR A 4 -6.14 5.78 9.13
C THR A 4 -6.60 4.50 8.45
N ILE A 5 -7.27 3.65 9.21
CA ILE A 5 -8.11 2.60 8.66
C ILE A 5 -9.50 3.23 8.47
N LYS A 6 -10.06 3.07 7.28
CA LYS A 6 -11.40 3.53 6.95
C LYS A 6 -12.09 2.40 6.22
N ASP A 7 -13.16 1.89 6.84
CA ASP A 7 -13.85 0.69 6.39
C ASP A 7 -12.88 -0.50 6.26
N ASP A 8 -12.68 -1.03 5.06
CA ASP A 8 -11.74 -2.11 4.73
C ASP A 8 -10.45 -1.62 4.05
N HIS A 9 -10.21 -0.31 4.03
CA HIS A 9 -9.07 0.32 3.34
C HIS A 9 -8.13 1.02 4.33
N VAL A 10 -6.85 1.09 3.96
CA VAL A 10 -5.83 1.90 4.66
C VAL A 10 -5.54 3.14 3.83
N GLU A 11 -5.76 4.32 4.41
CA GLU A 11 -5.43 5.59 3.78
C GLU A 11 -4.13 6.16 4.36
N LEU A 12 -3.18 6.55 3.51
CA LEU A 12 -1.91 7.15 3.90
C LEU A 12 -1.82 8.57 3.34
N GLN A 13 -1.38 9.52 4.17
CA GLN A 13 -1.19 10.90 3.73
C GLN A 13 0.07 11.05 2.86
N GLY A 14 -0.09 11.57 1.64
CA GLY A 14 1.00 11.83 0.70
C GLY A 14 1.11 10.80 -0.44
N GLU A 15 2.13 10.94 -1.29
CA GLU A 15 2.41 9.99 -2.37
C GLU A 15 3.30 8.86 -1.85
N HIS A 16 2.72 7.67 -1.71
CA HIS A 16 3.38 6.48 -1.16
C HIS A 16 3.16 5.22 -2.00
N ARG A 17 2.59 5.32 -3.20
CA ARG A 17 2.09 4.14 -3.94
C ARG A 17 3.20 3.12 -4.21
N TYR A 18 4.36 3.59 -4.68
CA TYR A 18 5.51 2.72 -4.95
C TYR A 18 6.13 2.14 -3.67
N LYS A 19 6.22 2.94 -2.60
CA LYS A 19 6.75 2.48 -1.30
C LYS A 19 5.86 1.41 -0.66
N VAL A 20 4.54 1.55 -0.79
CA VAL A 20 3.58 0.56 -0.32
C VAL A 20 3.67 -0.72 -1.15
N LYS A 21 3.80 -0.61 -2.47
CA LYS A 21 4.03 -1.78 -3.34
C LYS A 21 5.27 -2.56 -2.91
N GLU A 22 6.41 -1.89 -2.74
CA GLU A 22 7.66 -2.51 -2.27
C GLU A 22 7.49 -3.17 -0.90
N PHE A 23 6.82 -2.49 0.03
CA PHE A 23 6.54 -3.02 1.36
C PHE A 23 5.68 -4.30 1.31
N LEU A 24 4.62 -4.32 0.50
CA LEU A 24 3.76 -5.49 0.35
C LEU A 24 4.51 -6.67 -0.29
N VAL A 25 5.29 -6.43 -1.34
CA VAL A 25 6.12 -7.49 -1.95
C VAL A 25 7.12 -8.07 -0.93
N ALA A 26 7.77 -7.22 -0.14
CA ALA A 26 8.69 -7.65 0.91
C ALA A 26 8.02 -8.49 2.02
N ASN A 27 6.71 -8.32 2.24
CA ASN A 27 5.91 -9.11 3.18
C ASN A 27 5.32 -10.40 2.56
N GLY A 28 5.67 -10.72 1.31
CA GLY A 28 5.29 -11.97 0.64
C GLY A 28 4.02 -11.88 -0.20
N PHE A 29 3.46 -10.69 -0.40
CA PHE A 29 2.34 -10.51 -1.33
C PHE A 29 2.83 -10.59 -2.78
N PRO A 30 2.19 -11.38 -3.67
CA PRO A 30 2.60 -11.48 -5.07
C PRO A 30 2.50 -10.14 -5.79
N GLU A 31 3.56 -9.73 -6.48
CA GLU A 31 3.59 -8.47 -7.22
C GLU A 31 2.46 -8.39 -8.27
N SER A 32 2.10 -9.52 -8.88
CA SER A 32 1.00 -9.61 -9.85
C SER A 32 -0.37 -9.19 -9.30
N ASN A 33 -0.53 -9.20 -7.97
CA ASN A 33 -1.78 -8.84 -7.30
C ASN A 33 -1.79 -7.37 -6.84
N ILE A 34 -0.70 -6.62 -7.07
CA ILE A 34 -0.57 -5.23 -6.63
C ILE A 34 -0.66 -4.30 -7.84
N ILE A 35 -1.76 -3.56 -7.92
CA ILE A 35 -2.02 -2.59 -8.98
C ILE A 35 -1.77 -1.18 -8.43
N VAL A 36 -1.02 -0.37 -9.16
CA VAL A 36 -0.71 1.02 -8.80
C VAL A 36 -1.29 1.94 -9.87
N GLU A 37 -2.27 2.76 -9.48
CA GLU A 37 -2.96 3.77 -10.30
C GLU A 37 -2.70 5.18 -9.78
#